data_AF-A0A7X6X855-F1
#
_entry.id   AF-A0A7X6X855-F1
#
_cell.length_a   1.000
_cell.length_b   1.000
_cell.length_c   1.000
_cell.angle_alpha   90.00
_cell.angle_beta   90.00
_cell.angle_gamma   90.00
#
_symmetry.space_group_name_H-M   'P 1'
#
loop_
_entity.id
_entity.type
_entity.pdbx_description
1 polymer ?
#
loop_
_entity_poly.entity_id
_entity_poly.type
_entity_poly.pdbx_seq_one_letter_code
_entity_poly.pdbx_strand_id
1 'polypeptide(L)'
;AHYERDLASFSLALLSYNSWEKFYGSMADYAREWVLTQYTLELPVISAMDQMERELGRCSESDMSVFASHWQTIMANYSVDYSSTQLFSFAPVEEAYLYLPELWSKPLSSVYRGLSLVQALASFPFRRYNHTLEENLVRFLNLENRKNPMARAMMAGYLSPYTNETFRKATFLLADKLGL
;
A
#
# COMPACT_ATOMS: atom_id res chain seq x y z
N ALA A 1 6.20 -13.97 4.72
CA ALA A 1 5.11 -14.32 3.79
C ALA A 1 4.33 -13.11 3.31
N HIS A 2 3.57 -12.39 4.15
CA HIS A 2 2.68 -11.30 3.71
C HIS A 2 3.41 -10.14 3.04
N TYR A 3 4.35 -9.50 3.74
CA TYR A 3 5.20 -8.44 3.18
C TYR A 3 5.86 -8.84 1.85
N GLU A 4 6.39 -10.05 1.74
CA GLU A 4 7.10 -10.50 0.53
C GLU A 4 6.16 -10.61 -0.66
N ARG A 5 4.95 -11.14 -0.41
CA ARG A 5 3.90 -11.24 -1.42
C ARG A 5 3.44 -9.84 -1.84
N ASP A 6 3.16 -8.96 -0.88
CA ASP A 6 2.69 -7.60 -1.17
C ASP A 6 3.75 -6.80 -1.95
N LEU A 7 5.02 -6.85 -1.52
CA LEU A 7 6.12 -6.19 -2.22
C LEU A 7 6.29 -6.70 -3.65
N ALA A 8 6.25 -8.02 -3.85
CA ALA A 8 6.33 -8.61 -5.18
C ALA A 8 5.11 -8.24 -6.04
N SER A 9 3.90 -8.27 -5.47
CA SER A 9 2.66 -7.92 -6.16
C SER A 9 2.64 -6.45 -6.59
N PHE A 10 2.96 -5.50 -5.71
CA PHE A 10 3.05 -4.08 -6.09
C PHE A 10 4.15 -3.85 -7.12
N SER A 11 5.31 -4.51 -6.97
CA SER A 11 6.42 -4.37 -7.92
C SER A 11 6.02 -4.87 -9.32
N LEU A 12 5.39 -6.05 -9.41
CA LEU A 12 4.90 -6.60 -10.67
C LEU A 12 3.80 -5.75 -11.30
N ALA A 13 2.87 -5.24 -10.49
CA ALA A 13 1.79 -4.37 -10.97
C ALA A 13 2.38 -3.13 -11.65
N LEU A 14 3.32 -2.43 -11.00
CA LEU A 14 4.00 -1.27 -11.56
C LEU A 14 4.85 -1.60 -12.79
N LEU A 15 5.62 -2.71 -12.77
CA LEU A 15 6.40 -3.15 -13.93
C LEU A 15 5.53 -3.46 -15.15
N SER A 16 4.32 -3.97 -14.92
CA SER A 16 3.40 -4.32 -16.00
C SER A 16 2.88 -3.10 -16.78
N TYR A 17 2.99 -1.87 -16.25
CA TYR A 17 2.54 -0.63 -16.90
C TYR A 17 3.09 -0.46 -18.32
N ASN A 18 4.32 -0.91 -18.55
CA ASN A 18 4.99 -0.87 -19.86
C ASN A 18 4.29 -1.71 -20.92
N SER A 19 3.47 -2.68 -20.51
CA SER A 19 2.72 -3.58 -21.40
C SER A 19 1.24 -3.22 -21.49
N TRP A 20 0.75 -2.23 -20.75
CA TRP A 20 -0.69 -1.94 -20.65
C TRP A 20 -1.32 -1.43 -21.94
N GLU A 21 -0.53 -0.80 -22.82
CA GLU A 21 -0.98 -0.47 -24.19
C GLU A 21 -1.47 -1.70 -24.96
N LYS A 22 -0.92 -2.89 -24.69
CA LYS A 22 -1.35 -4.14 -25.33
C LYS A 22 -2.69 -4.64 -24.80
N PHE A 23 -3.08 -4.27 -23.58
CA PHE A 23 -4.30 -4.75 -22.92
C PHE A 23 -5.44 -3.73 -23.00
N TYR A 24 -5.12 -2.45 -22.81
CA TYR A 24 -6.07 -1.36 -22.71
C TYR A 24 -6.10 -0.46 -23.96
N GLY A 25 -5.17 -0.62 -24.91
CA GLY A 25 -5.10 0.18 -26.12
C GLY A 25 -5.00 1.68 -25.82
N SER A 26 -5.90 2.48 -26.39
CA SER A 26 -5.99 3.92 -26.14
C SER A 26 -6.34 4.30 -24.70
N MET A 27 -6.82 3.34 -23.88
CA MET A 27 -7.17 3.57 -22.47
C MET A 27 -6.02 3.28 -21.52
N ALA A 28 -4.82 2.95 -22.03
CA ALA A 28 -3.68 2.58 -21.19
C ALA A 28 -3.26 3.69 -20.23
N ASP A 29 -3.30 4.95 -20.65
CA ASP A 29 -2.95 6.09 -19.79
C ASP A 29 -3.97 6.26 -18.66
N TYR A 30 -5.27 6.21 -18.97
CA TYR A 30 -6.33 6.21 -17.95
C TYR A 30 -6.20 5.06 -16.96
N ALA A 31 -5.87 3.85 -17.42
CA ALA A 31 -5.66 2.71 -16.54
C ALA A 31 -4.49 2.98 -15.59
N ARG A 32 -3.35 3.47 -16.11
CA ARG A 32 -2.15 3.80 -15.31
C ARG A 32 -2.46 4.85 -14.25
N GLU A 33 -3.14 5.93 -14.64
CA GLU A 33 -3.60 6.98 -13.73
C GLU A 33 -4.56 6.44 -12.66
N TRP A 34 -5.50 5.57 -13.06
CA TRP A 34 -6.46 4.97 -12.14
C TRP A 34 -5.76 4.14 -11.06
N VAL A 35 -4.81 3.26 -11.40
CA VAL A 35 -4.11 2.47 -10.39
C VAL A 35 -3.22 3.33 -9.48
N LEU A 36 -2.57 4.36 -10.00
CA LEU A 36 -1.80 5.29 -9.17
C LEU A 36 -2.70 6.10 -8.22
N THR A 37 -3.89 6.48 -8.69
CA THR A 37 -4.93 7.10 -7.86
C THR A 37 -5.38 6.13 -6.77
N GLN A 38 -5.62 4.86 -7.10
CA GLN A 38 -5.96 3.82 -6.12
C GLN A 38 -4.87 3.68 -5.05
N TYR A 39 -3.59 3.60 -5.43
CA TYR A 39 -2.48 3.54 -4.47
C TYR A 39 -2.38 4.79 -3.59
N THR A 40 -2.71 5.96 -4.13
CA THR A 40 -2.72 7.23 -3.38
C THR A 40 -3.83 7.23 -2.33
N LEU A 41 -5.02 6.74 -2.69
CA LEU A 41 -6.18 6.65 -1.79
C LEU A 41 -6.04 5.50 -0.78
N GLU A 42 -5.31 4.45 -1.13
CA GLU A 42 -5.10 3.27 -0.29
C GLU A 42 -4.19 3.55 0.91
N LEU A 43 -3.19 4.44 0.80
CA LEU A 43 -2.26 4.76 1.89
C LEU A 43 -2.95 5.35 3.14
N PRO A 44 -3.86 6.34 3.02
CA PRO A 44 -4.68 6.81 4.13
C PRO A 44 -5.53 5.70 4.77
N VAL A 45 -6.13 4.82 3.96
CA VAL A 45 -6.95 3.71 4.45
C VAL A 45 -6.11 2.72 5.25
N ILE A 46 -4.94 2.34 4.75
CA ILE A 46 -4.01 1.46 5.46
C ILE A 46 -3.60 2.05 6.81
N SER A 47 -3.38 3.38 6.86
CA SER A 47 -3.02 4.08 8.08
C SER A 47 -4.17 4.11 9.09
N ALA A 48 -5.40 4.35 8.62
CA ALA A 48 -6.61 4.25 9.43
C ALA A 48 -6.79 2.84 10.00
N MET A 49 -6.52 1.80 9.21
CA MET A 49 -6.60 0.40 9.66
C MET A 49 -5.59 0.07 10.76
N ASP A 50 -4.32 0.48 10.64
CA ASP A 50 -3.31 0.29 11.70
C ASP A 50 -3.71 1.02 13.00
N GLN A 51 -4.27 2.22 12.89
CA GLN A 51 -4.78 2.93 14.06
C GLN A 51 -5.95 2.19 14.71
N MET A 52 -6.90 1.69 13.91
CA MET A 52 -8.05 0.93 14.42
C MET A 52 -7.62 -0.37 15.09
N GLU A 53 -6.63 -1.09 14.54
CA GLU A 53 -6.05 -2.28 15.17
C GLU A 53 -5.49 -1.98 16.58
N ARG A 54 -4.81 -0.84 16.74
CA ARG A 54 -4.28 -0.41 18.04
C ARG A 54 -5.37 -0.03 19.03
N GLU A 55 -6.44 0.62 18.57
CA GLU A 55 -7.60 0.95 19.41
C GLU A 55 -8.30 -0.34 19.88
N LEU A 56 -8.55 -1.28 18.97
CA LEU A 56 -9.12 -2.60 19.29
C LEU A 56 -8.26 -3.35 20.32
N GLY A 57 -6.93 -3.33 20.18
CA GLY A 57 -6.02 -4.00 21.11
C GLY A 57 -5.91 -3.34 22.50
N ARG A 58 -6.35 -2.09 22.65
CA ARG A 58 -6.28 -1.32 23.91
C ARG A 58 -7.64 -1.16 24.60
N CYS A 59 -8.72 -1.31 23.85
CA CYS A 59 -10.06 -1.08 24.37
C CYS A 59 -10.44 -2.16 25.39
N SER A 60 -10.87 -1.73 26.57
CA SER A 60 -11.48 -2.61 27.58
C SER A 60 -12.97 -2.86 27.33
N GLU A 61 -13.58 -2.08 26.44
CA GLU A 61 -14.99 -2.16 26.07
C GLU A 61 -15.16 -3.08 24.86
N SER A 62 -16.23 -3.88 24.87
CA SER A 62 -16.58 -4.80 23.78
C SER A 62 -17.83 -4.37 23.01
N ASP A 63 -18.23 -3.09 23.12
CA ASP A 63 -19.42 -2.56 22.46
C ASP A 63 -19.09 -2.16 21.01
N MET A 64 -19.85 -2.76 20.08
CA MET A 64 -19.72 -2.54 18.65
C MET A 64 -20.02 -1.10 18.23
N SER A 65 -20.91 -0.41 18.94
CA SER A 65 -21.26 0.99 18.66
C SER A 65 -20.10 1.94 18.97
N VAL A 66 -19.32 1.65 20.02
CA VAL A 66 -18.11 2.39 20.39
C VAL A 66 -17.05 2.21 19.31
N PHE A 67 -16.86 0.98 18.81
CA PHE A 67 -15.91 0.72 17.73
C PHE A 67 -16.30 1.38 16.40
N ALA A 68 -17.58 1.41 16.05
CA ALA A 68 -18.05 2.12 14.86
C ALA A 68 -17.78 3.63 14.97
N SER A 69 -17.99 4.23 16.14
CA SER A 69 -17.69 5.65 16.38
C SER A 69 -16.19 5.95 16.30
N HIS A 70 -15.34 5.08 16.86
CA HIS A 70 -13.89 5.20 16.74
C HIS A 70 -13.43 5.10 15.28
N TRP A 71 -13.96 4.13 14.53
CA TRP A 71 -13.64 3.95 13.12
C TRP A 71 -13.97 5.20 12.29
N GLN A 72 -15.17 5.77 12.47
CA GLN A 72 -15.57 7.01 11.79
C GLN A 72 -14.64 8.18 12.10
N THR A 73 -14.24 8.30 13.37
CA THR A 73 -13.31 9.35 13.83
C THR A 73 -11.93 9.18 13.20
N ILE A 74 -11.41 7.95 13.16
CA ILE A 74 -10.12 7.63 12.56
C ILE A 74 -10.13 7.94 11.06
N MET A 75 -11.15 7.49 10.34
CA MET A 75 -11.27 7.71 8.89
C MET A 75 -11.33 9.20 8.55
N ALA A 76 -12.06 10.01 9.33
CA ALA A 76 -12.08 11.46 9.19
C ALA A 76 -10.69 12.09 9.41
N ASN A 77 -9.94 11.62 10.42
CA ASN A 77 -8.59 12.12 10.69
C ASN A 77 -7.60 11.89 9.53
N TYR A 78 -7.76 10.78 8.80
CA TYR A 78 -6.95 10.48 7.61
C TYR A 78 -7.52 11.07 6.32
N SER A 79 -8.57 11.88 6.39
CA SER A 79 -9.24 12.46 5.21
C SER A 79 -9.66 11.41 4.19
N VAL A 80 -10.03 10.21 4.65
CA VAL A 80 -10.51 9.14 3.78
C VAL A 80 -11.93 9.47 3.36
N ASP A 81 -12.11 9.87 2.11
CA ASP A 81 -13.45 10.11 1.55
C ASP A 81 -14.15 8.77 1.30
N TYR A 82 -15.22 8.54 2.07
CA TYR A 82 -16.07 7.36 2.03
C TYR A 82 -16.65 7.05 0.65
N SER A 83 -16.78 8.05 -0.23
CA SER A 83 -17.28 7.87 -1.61
C SER A 83 -16.22 7.31 -2.58
N SER A 84 -14.95 7.38 -2.21
CA SER A 84 -13.80 7.05 -3.08
C SER A 84 -13.17 5.68 -2.80
N THR A 85 -13.43 5.11 -1.62
CA THR A 85 -12.85 3.84 -1.18
C THR A 85 -13.60 2.63 -1.70
N GLN A 86 -13.29 2.22 -2.93
CA GLN A 86 -13.73 0.94 -3.50
C GLN A 86 -13.13 -0.31 -2.81
N LEU A 87 -12.19 -0.13 -1.87
CA LEU A 87 -11.58 -1.22 -1.09
C LEU A 87 -12.61 -2.06 -0.33
N PHE A 88 -13.79 -1.50 -0.01
CA PHE A 88 -14.86 -2.16 0.75
C PHE A 88 -16.13 -2.36 -0.07
N SER A 89 -16.01 -2.68 -1.36
CA SER A 89 -17.12 -2.74 -2.33
C SER A 89 -18.30 -3.66 -1.96
N PHE A 90 -18.23 -4.43 -0.87
CA PHE A 90 -19.25 -5.35 -0.40
C PHE A 90 -19.75 -5.11 1.04
N ALA A 91 -19.27 -4.10 1.77
CA ALA A 91 -19.63 -3.87 3.17
C ALA A 91 -20.15 -2.44 3.44
N PRO A 92 -21.12 -2.26 4.37
CA PRO A 92 -21.45 -0.94 4.90
C PRO A 92 -20.19 -0.27 5.45
N VAL A 93 -20.01 1.00 5.11
CA VAL A 93 -18.77 1.75 5.32
C VAL A 93 -18.46 1.95 6.80
N GLU A 94 -19.51 2.09 7.62
CA GLU A 94 -19.46 2.24 9.07
C GLU A 94 -18.96 0.97 9.78
N GLU A 95 -19.09 -0.17 9.11
CA GLU A 95 -18.77 -1.50 9.61
C GLU A 95 -17.61 -2.15 8.82
N ALA A 96 -16.99 -1.43 7.89
CA ALA A 96 -15.96 -1.97 7.00
C ALA A 96 -14.82 -2.68 7.73
N TYR A 97 -14.47 -2.21 8.94
CA TYR A 97 -13.48 -2.83 9.82
C TYR A 97 -13.86 -4.27 10.26
N LEU A 98 -15.14 -4.62 10.31
CA LEU A 98 -15.61 -5.97 10.62
C LEU A 98 -15.39 -6.94 9.47
N TYR A 99 -15.47 -6.44 8.25
CA TYR A 99 -15.29 -7.20 7.01
C TYR A 99 -13.84 -7.24 6.54
N LEU A 100 -12.90 -6.87 7.42
CA LEU A 100 -11.47 -7.01 7.24
C LEU A 100 -10.97 -8.18 8.12
N PRO A 101 -11.05 -9.45 7.63
CA PRO A 101 -10.55 -10.61 8.37
C PRO A 101 -9.09 -10.46 8.81
N GLU A 102 -8.34 -9.63 8.10
CA GLU A 102 -6.92 -9.37 8.33
C GLU A 102 -6.67 -8.64 9.66
N LEU A 103 -7.59 -7.78 10.12
CA LEU A 103 -7.50 -7.15 11.44
C LEU A 103 -7.57 -8.20 12.57
N TRP A 104 -8.27 -9.31 12.33
CA TRP A 104 -8.54 -10.33 13.35
C TRP A 104 -7.61 -11.55 13.24
N SER A 105 -7.21 -11.90 12.02
CA SER A 105 -6.46 -13.13 11.73
C SER A 105 -4.98 -12.88 11.40
N LYS A 106 -4.60 -11.64 11.06
CA LYS A 106 -3.26 -11.28 10.55
C LYS A 106 -2.86 -9.89 11.05
N PRO A 107 -2.51 -9.76 12.34
CA PRO A 107 -2.11 -8.48 12.91
C PRO A 107 -0.93 -7.89 12.13
N LEU A 108 -0.88 -6.56 12.01
CA LEU A 108 0.14 -5.79 11.27
C LEU A 108 0.15 -6.00 9.74
N SER A 109 -0.84 -6.69 9.17
CA SER A 109 -0.93 -6.92 7.72
C SER A 109 -1.07 -5.60 6.94
N SER A 110 -1.85 -4.65 7.44
CA SER A 110 -1.97 -3.28 6.91
C SER A 110 -0.61 -2.58 6.87
N VAL A 111 0.15 -2.64 7.97
CA VAL A 111 1.50 -2.09 8.07
C VAL A 111 2.41 -2.69 7.00
N TYR A 112 2.44 -4.02 6.87
CA TYR A 112 3.28 -4.66 5.85
C TYR A 112 2.89 -4.29 4.43
N ARG A 113 1.59 -4.16 4.15
CA ARG A 113 1.07 -3.73 2.85
C ARG A 113 1.49 -2.29 2.55
N GLY A 114 1.33 -1.37 3.50
CA GLY A 114 1.74 0.03 3.36
C GLY A 114 3.24 0.19 3.12
N LEU A 115 4.06 -0.50 3.92
CA LEU A 115 5.52 -0.49 3.75
C LEU A 115 5.94 -1.03 2.38
N SER A 116 5.31 -2.11 1.93
CA SER A 116 5.55 -2.72 0.62
C SER A 116 5.21 -1.76 -0.52
N LEU A 117 4.06 -1.10 -0.44
CA LEU A 117 3.61 -0.12 -1.44
C LEU A 117 4.57 1.07 -1.53
N VAL A 118 4.95 1.65 -0.39
CA VAL A 118 5.90 2.77 -0.33
C VAL A 118 7.25 2.40 -0.94
N GLN A 119 7.78 1.21 -0.63
CA GLN A 119 9.06 0.76 -1.18
C GLN A 119 9.00 0.49 -2.69
N ALA A 120 7.91 -0.11 -3.17
CA ALA A 120 7.71 -0.36 -4.60
C ALA A 120 7.61 0.96 -5.38
N LEU A 121 6.81 1.92 -4.89
CA LEU A 121 6.69 3.26 -5.48
C LEU A 121 8.03 3.99 -5.47
N ALA A 122 8.73 4.03 -4.34
CA ALA A 122 10.01 4.72 -4.23
C ALA A 122 11.13 4.11 -5.12
N SER A 123 10.96 2.84 -5.54
CA SER A 123 11.88 2.13 -6.43
C SER A 123 11.42 2.14 -7.89
N PHE A 124 10.23 2.65 -8.20
CA PHE A 124 9.72 2.71 -9.56
C PHE A 124 10.48 3.79 -10.37
N PRO A 125 10.74 3.57 -11.67
CA PRO A 125 11.62 4.44 -12.44
C PRO A 125 11.11 5.89 -12.48
N PHE A 126 11.91 6.78 -11.91
CA PHE A 126 11.82 8.21 -12.09
C PHE A 126 13.07 8.67 -12.84
N ARG A 127 12.91 9.58 -13.82
CA ARG A 127 13.85 9.96 -14.91
C ARG A 127 15.36 10.05 -14.60
N ARG A 128 15.80 10.09 -13.33
CA ARG A 128 17.19 10.33 -12.89
C ARG A 128 17.78 9.33 -11.88
N TYR A 129 17.08 8.29 -11.44
CA TYR A 129 17.60 7.38 -10.39
C TYR A 129 17.92 5.96 -10.91
N ASN A 130 19.13 5.49 -10.58
CA ASN A 130 19.84 4.35 -11.19
C ASN A 130 19.48 2.95 -10.62
N HIS A 131 18.34 2.79 -9.94
CA HIS A 131 17.86 1.47 -9.51
C HIS A 131 16.51 1.20 -10.16
N THR A 132 16.46 0.23 -11.06
CA THR A 132 15.24 -0.20 -11.71
C THR A 132 14.49 -1.14 -10.76
N LEU A 133 13.19 -0.87 -10.56
CA LEU A 133 12.29 -1.75 -9.82
C LEU A 133 12.41 -3.22 -10.27
N GLU A 134 12.67 -3.43 -11.56
CA GLU A 134 12.88 -4.76 -12.16
C GLU A 134 14.10 -5.46 -11.59
N GLU A 135 15.27 -4.81 -11.56
CA GLU A 135 16.48 -5.38 -10.97
C GLU A 135 16.29 -5.68 -9.47
N ASN A 136 15.66 -4.76 -8.75
CA ASN A 136 15.36 -4.93 -7.33
C ASN A 136 14.45 -6.15 -7.10
N LEU A 137 13.40 -6.32 -7.91
CA LEU A 137 12.49 -7.46 -7.82
C LEU A 137 13.21 -8.77 -8.14
N VAL A 138 13.97 -8.82 -9.23
CA VAL A 138 14.73 -10.03 -9.63
C VAL A 138 15.71 -10.43 -8.53
N ARG A 139 16.46 -9.48 -7.96
CA ARG A 139 17.35 -9.74 -6.82
C ARG A 139 16.56 -10.23 -5.61
N PHE A 140 15.44 -9.60 -5.28
CA PHE A 140 14.60 -9.97 -4.14
C PHE A 140 14.07 -11.39 -4.22
N LEU A 141 13.67 -11.84 -5.42
CA LEU A 141 13.19 -13.20 -5.68
C LEU A 141 14.32 -14.24 -5.62
N ASN A 142 15.55 -13.85 -5.99
CA ASN A 142 16.71 -14.74 -6.00
C ASN A 142 17.45 -14.81 -4.65
N LEU A 143 17.18 -13.90 -3.71
CA LEU A 143 17.75 -13.95 -2.37
C LEU A 143 17.07 -15.06 -1.54
N GLU A 144 17.68 -16.23 -1.47
CA GLU A 144 17.20 -17.33 -0.62
C GLU A 144 17.37 -17.05 0.89
N ASN A 145 16.35 -17.42 1.67
CA ASN A 145 16.41 -17.80 3.09
C ASN A 145 17.24 -16.92 4.06
N ARG A 146 17.22 -15.59 3.91
CA ARG A 146 17.65 -14.71 5.00
C ARG A 146 16.46 -14.36 5.90
N LYS A 147 16.58 -14.66 7.20
CA LYS A 147 15.56 -14.28 8.20
C LYS A 147 15.43 -12.75 8.20
N ASN A 148 14.17 -12.30 8.20
CA ASN A 148 13.65 -10.95 7.98
C ASN A 148 13.45 -10.53 6.50
N PRO A 149 12.20 -10.59 6.00
CA PRO A 149 11.81 -10.11 4.67
C PRO A 149 12.21 -8.67 4.32
N MET A 150 12.17 -7.75 5.28
CA MET A 150 12.53 -6.34 5.03
C MET A 150 14.04 -6.19 4.83
N ALA A 151 14.84 -6.92 5.61
CA ALA A 151 16.28 -6.97 5.40
C ALA A 151 16.60 -7.54 4.02
N ARG A 152 15.84 -8.54 3.55
CA ARG A 152 15.96 -9.07 2.19
C ARG A 152 15.64 -8.02 1.13
N ALA A 153 14.56 -7.26 1.29
CA ALA A 153 14.21 -6.18 0.37
C ALA A 153 15.33 -5.12 0.29
N MET A 154 15.87 -4.71 1.43
CA MET A 154 17.00 -3.78 1.47
C MET A 154 18.25 -4.32 0.77
N MET A 155 18.59 -5.60 1.00
CA MET A 155 19.70 -6.26 0.31
C MET A 155 19.48 -6.35 -1.20
N ALA A 156 18.23 -6.47 -1.65
CA ALA A 156 17.88 -6.49 -3.05
C ALA A 156 18.00 -5.12 -3.74
N GLY A 157 18.03 -4.03 -2.97
CA GLY A 157 18.15 -2.65 -3.48
C GLY A 157 16.90 -1.80 -3.27
N TYR A 158 15.85 -2.32 -2.61
CA TYR A 158 14.72 -1.49 -2.20
C TYR A 158 15.16 -0.50 -1.11
N LEU A 159 14.66 0.73 -1.19
CA LEU A 159 14.94 1.75 -0.19
C LEU A 159 14.31 1.40 1.16
N SER A 160 14.90 1.89 2.25
CA SER A 160 14.37 1.67 3.60
C SER A 160 13.07 2.45 3.79
N PRO A 161 11.95 1.78 4.15
CA PRO A 161 10.66 2.43 4.28
C PRO A 161 10.58 3.36 5.50
N TYR A 162 11.60 3.37 6.36
CA TYR A 162 11.64 4.19 7.58
C TYR A 162 12.33 5.55 7.36
N THR A 163 12.73 5.85 6.12
CA THR A 163 13.46 7.07 5.80
C THR A 163 12.56 8.09 5.11
N ASN A 164 12.64 9.36 5.55
CA ASN A 164 11.91 10.46 4.92
C ASN A 164 12.22 10.60 3.42
N GLU A 165 13.42 10.22 2.99
CA GLU A 165 13.79 10.21 1.57
C GLU A 165 12.91 9.25 0.76
N THR A 166 12.63 8.06 1.28
CA THR A 166 11.81 7.04 0.61
C THR A 166 10.38 7.51 0.46
N PHE A 167 9.80 8.08 1.52
CA PHE A 167 8.47 8.69 1.45
C PHE A 167 8.43 9.83 0.43
N ARG A 168 9.40 10.75 0.46
CA ARG A 168 9.48 11.85 -0.52
C ARG A 168 9.55 11.31 -1.94
N LYS A 169 10.37 10.30 -2.22
CA LYS A 169 10.47 9.69 -3.55
C LYS A 169 9.14 9.09 -4.00
N ALA A 170 8.45 8.35 -3.13
CA ALA A 170 7.14 7.79 -3.43
C ALA A 170 6.10 8.90 -3.72
N THR A 171 6.05 9.94 -2.88
CA THR A 171 5.14 11.08 -3.06
C THR A 171 5.44 11.86 -4.35
N PHE A 172 6.70 12.13 -4.65
CA PHE A 172 7.10 12.83 -5.88
C PHE A 172 6.75 12.02 -7.13
N LEU A 173 6.93 10.70 -7.10
CA LEU A 173 6.50 9.84 -8.19
C LEU A 173 4.99 9.93 -8.40
N LEU A 174 4.20 9.82 -7.33
CA LEU A 174 2.74 9.93 -7.42
C LEU A 174 2.32 11.28 -8.00
N ALA A 175 2.93 12.38 -7.55
CA ALA A 175 2.65 13.72 -8.07
C ALA A 175 3.02 13.85 -9.56
N ASP A 176 4.24 13.47 -9.96
CA ASP A 176 4.71 13.56 -11.35
C ASP A 176 3.87 12.71 -12.31
N LYS A 177 3.46 11.51 -11.87
CA LYS A 177 2.69 10.58 -12.71
C LYS A 177 1.21 10.93 -12.79
N LEU A 178 0.65 11.57 -11.77
CA LEU A 178 -0.73 12.06 -11.77
C LEU A 178 -0.86 13.50 -12.30
N GLY A 179 0.25 14.18 -12.59
CA GLY A 179 0.25 15.57 -13.04
C GLY A 179 -0.16 16.58 -11.97
N LEU A 180 0.11 16.27 -10.68
CA LEU A 180 -0.19 17.11 -9.51
C LEU A 180 0.97 18.04 -9.14
#